data_AF-A0A7R9SVV0-F1
#
_entry.id   AF-A0A7R9SVV0-F1
#
_cell.length_a   1.000
_cell.length_b   1.000
_cell.length_c   1.000
_cell.angle_alpha   90.00
_cell.angle_beta   90.00
_cell.angle_gamma   90.00
#
_symmetry.space_group_name_H-M   'P 1'
#
loop_
_entity.id
_entity.type
_entity.pdbx_description
1 polymer ?
#
loop_
_entity_poly.entity_id
_entity_poly.type
_entity_poly.pdbx_seq_one_letter_code
_entity_poly.pdbx_strand_id
1 'polypeptide(L)'
;EKFDKEYSYAIRHNYGKEGKRTDYTPYSCMKIIMSTPGAGEHHGCPFKHLNEENLLANLRSLRLSPTAISTVMEKKKNQHFQLACAATFEGVHGCACDAGLNHPNQYFEESLKLKENLQTHSQETAAA
;
A
#
# COMPACT_ATOMS: atom_id res chain seq x y z
N GLU A 1 6.47 -28.16 13.53
CA GLU A 1 5.62 -28.46 14.70
C GLU A 1 4.80 -27.27 15.22
N LYS A 2 5.38 -26.21 15.81
CA LYS A 2 4.58 -25.06 16.34
C LYS A 2 3.78 -24.34 15.24
N PHE A 3 4.43 -24.06 14.11
CA PHE A 3 3.79 -23.42 12.95
C PHE A 3 2.56 -24.21 12.45
N ASP A 4 2.72 -25.52 12.32
CA ASP A 4 1.67 -26.40 11.79
C ASP A 4 0.44 -26.42 12.71
N LYS A 5 0.67 -26.42 14.03
CA LYS A 5 -0.39 -26.41 15.05
C LYS A 5 -1.10 -25.05 15.15
N GLU A 6 -0.36 -23.94 15.10
CA GLU A 6 -0.91 -22.62 15.43
C GLU A 6 -1.30 -21.79 14.21
N TYR A 7 -0.70 -21.99 13.02
CA TYR A 7 -0.83 -21.07 11.88
C TYR A 7 -1.27 -21.73 10.58
N SER A 8 -0.82 -22.96 10.30
CA SER A 8 -1.08 -23.62 9.00
C SER A 8 -2.56 -23.73 8.66
N TYR A 9 -3.41 -24.03 9.66
CA TYR A 9 -4.86 -24.08 9.47
C TYR A 9 -5.43 -22.72 9.03
N ALA A 10 -5.07 -21.64 9.71
CA ALA A 10 -5.58 -20.30 9.41
C ALA A 10 -5.17 -19.82 8.00
N ILE A 11 -3.94 -20.12 7.57
CA ILE A 11 -3.48 -19.82 6.21
C ILE A 11 -4.32 -20.59 5.20
N ARG A 12 -4.45 -21.91 5.34
CA ARG A 12 -5.25 -22.73 4.42
C ARG A 12 -6.72 -22.28 4.38
N HIS A 13 -7.27 -21.89 5.52
CA HIS A 13 -8.62 -21.34 5.62
C HIS A 13 -8.79 -20.03 4.85
N ASN A 14 -7.83 -19.10 4.96
CA ASN A 14 -7.87 -17.83 4.20
C ASN A 14 -7.87 -18.05 2.68
N TYR A 15 -7.25 -19.13 2.21
CA TYR A 15 -7.27 -19.56 0.80
C TYR A 15 -8.45 -20.51 0.46
N GLY A 16 -9.46 -20.60 1.33
CA GLY A 16 -10.65 -21.42 1.11
C GLY A 16 -10.38 -22.93 1.06
N LYS A 17 -9.24 -23.40 1.60
CA LYS A 17 -8.89 -24.83 1.60
C LYS A 17 -9.40 -25.60 2.81
N GLU A 18 -9.90 -24.90 3.82
CA GLU A 18 -10.45 -25.45 5.06
C GLU A 18 -11.85 -24.88 5.38
N GLY A 19 -12.56 -25.49 6.33
CA GLY A 19 -13.83 -24.97 6.85
C GLY A 19 -14.91 -24.78 5.78
N LYS A 20 -15.58 -23.62 5.78
CA LYS A 20 -16.63 -23.26 4.80
C LYS A 20 -16.09 -23.12 3.36
N ARG A 21 -14.77 -23.12 3.18
CA ARG A 21 -14.11 -22.95 1.87
C ARG A 21 -14.47 -21.63 1.17
N THR A 22 -14.65 -20.58 1.98
CA THR A 22 -14.94 -19.23 1.49
C THR A 22 -13.70 -18.66 0.82
N ASP A 23 -13.89 -18.01 -0.32
CA ASP A 23 -12.85 -17.20 -0.97
C ASP A 23 -12.81 -15.82 -0.31
N TYR A 24 -11.84 -15.59 0.58
CA TYR A 24 -11.72 -14.34 1.32
C TYR A 24 -11.03 -13.28 0.48
N THR A 25 -11.77 -12.23 0.13
CA THR A 25 -11.21 -11.10 -0.61
C THR A 25 -10.26 -10.27 0.27
N PRO A 26 -9.13 -9.80 -0.29
CA PRO A 26 -8.28 -8.83 0.38
C PRO A 26 -9.04 -7.57 0.80
N TYR A 27 -8.53 -6.87 1.81
CA TYR A 27 -9.23 -5.73 2.39
C TYR A 27 -9.03 -4.45 1.58
N SER A 28 -10.12 -3.72 1.35
CA SER A 28 -10.09 -2.38 0.76
C SER A 28 -9.43 -1.35 1.68
N CYS A 29 -8.98 -0.23 1.11
CA CYS A 29 -8.43 0.89 1.88
C CYS A 29 -9.41 1.35 2.96
N MET A 30 -10.70 1.47 2.64
CA MET A 30 -11.73 1.87 3.61
C MET A 30 -11.81 0.91 4.79
N LYS A 31 -11.78 -0.40 4.55
CA LYS A 31 -11.78 -1.39 5.64
C LYS A 31 -10.54 -1.24 6.52
N ILE A 32 -9.36 -1.12 5.90
CA ILE A 32 -8.06 -0.97 6.59
C ILE A 32 -7.99 0.33 7.39
N ILE A 33 -8.50 1.44 6.84
CA ILE A 33 -8.56 2.75 7.50
C ILE A 33 -9.47 2.69 8.74
N MET A 34 -10.54 1.92 8.69
CA MET A 34 -11.48 1.80 9.82
C MET A 34 -11.02 0.80 10.89
N SER A 35 -10.05 -0.08 10.59
CA SER A 35 -9.43 -1.00 11.54
C SER A 35 -8.35 -0.29 12.36
N THR A 36 -8.66 0.05 13.60
CA THR A 36 -7.72 0.70 14.54
C THR A 36 -6.79 -0.34 15.19
N PRO A 37 -5.47 -0.25 14.99
CA PRO A 37 -4.52 -1.14 15.65
C PRO A 37 -4.35 -0.79 17.14
N GLY A 38 -4.20 -1.83 17.97
CA GLY A 38 -3.81 -1.76 19.37
C GLY A 38 -2.29 -1.72 19.58
N ALA A 39 -1.87 -1.71 20.86
CA ALA A 39 -0.46 -1.71 21.21
C ALA A 39 0.24 -3.00 20.74
N GLY A 40 1.35 -2.86 20.01
CA GLY A 40 2.08 -3.99 19.44
C GLY A 40 1.51 -4.55 18.13
N GLU A 41 0.41 -3.99 17.62
CA GLU A 41 -0.14 -4.37 16.33
C GLU A 41 0.38 -3.47 15.20
N HIS A 42 0.55 -4.06 14.02
CA HIS A 42 1.15 -3.39 12.86
C HIS A 42 0.20 -3.26 11.66
N HIS A 43 -1.10 -3.53 11.85
CA HIS A 43 -2.10 -3.42 10.79
C HIS A 43 -2.65 -1.98 10.70
N GLY A 44 -3.51 -1.73 9.71
CA GLY A 44 -4.19 -0.44 9.53
C GLY A 44 -3.51 0.47 8.49
N CYS A 45 -4.09 1.65 8.28
CA CYS A 45 -3.56 2.63 7.34
C CYS A 45 -2.46 3.50 7.99
N PRO A 46 -1.22 3.53 7.45
CA PRO A 46 -0.12 4.33 8.01
C PRO A 46 -0.44 5.83 8.01
N PHE A 47 -1.13 6.32 6.98
CA PHE A 47 -1.53 7.73 6.90
C PHE A 47 -2.51 8.14 8.01
N LYS A 48 -3.27 7.18 8.58
CA LYS A 48 -4.16 7.44 9.72
C LYS A 48 -3.49 7.19 11.07
N HIS A 49 -2.79 6.07 11.24
CA HIS A 49 -2.40 5.59 12.57
C HIS A 49 -0.95 5.90 12.97
N LEU A 50 -0.03 6.10 12.02
CA LEU A 50 1.30 6.57 12.38
C LEU A 50 1.23 8.03 12.84
N ASN A 51 2.03 8.37 13.85
CA ASN A 51 2.28 9.77 14.18
C ASN A 51 3.03 10.48 13.04
N GLU A 52 3.06 11.81 13.09
CA GLU A 52 3.66 12.62 12.02
C GLU A 52 5.17 12.39 11.88
N GLU A 53 5.88 12.23 13.00
CA GLU A 53 7.33 12.01 13.01
C GLU A 53 7.71 10.71 12.28
N ASN A 54 7.07 9.59 12.63
CA ASN A 54 7.33 8.30 12.01
C ASN A 54 6.90 8.27 10.55
N LEU A 55 5.77 8.90 10.21
CA LEU A 55 5.35 9.00 8.82
C LEU A 55 6.38 9.82 8.00
N LEU A 56 6.86 10.93 8.53
CA LEU A 56 7.86 11.76 7.88
C LEU A 56 9.17 11.01 7.65
N ALA A 57 9.62 10.21 8.63
CA ALA A 57 10.78 9.33 8.47
C ALA A 57 10.58 8.32 7.33
N ASN A 58 9.40 7.71 7.24
CA ASN A 58 9.06 6.78 6.15
C ASN A 58 9.02 7.47 4.78
N LEU A 59 8.42 8.67 4.68
CA LEU A 59 8.37 9.39 3.41
C LEU A 59 9.76 9.82 2.93
N ARG A 60 10.66 10.16 3.86
CA ARG A 60 12.07 10.45 3.55
C ARG A 60 12.82 9.20 3.08
N SER A 61 12.58 8.03 3.67
CA SER A 61 13.24 6.79 3.26
C SER A 61 12.80 6.34 1.85
N LEU A 62 11.57 6.69 1.46
CA LEU A 62 11.04 6.56 0.10
C LEU A 62 11.62 7.60 -0.90
N ARG A 63 12.50 8.50 -0.45
CA ARG A 63 13.18 9.52 -1.28
C ARG A 63 12.23 10.52 -1.95
N LEU A 64 11.08 10.81 -1.34
CA LEU A 64 10.19 11.86 -1.82
C LEU A 64 10.86 13.24 -1.70
N SER A 65 10.53 14.13 -2.64
CA SER A 65 10.94 15.53 -2.56
C SER A 65 10.27 16.23 -1.37
N PRO A 66 10.89 17.28 -0.79
CA PRO A 66 10.27 18.04 0.31
C PRO A 66 8.87 18.58 -0.02
N THR A 67 8.64 18.97 -1.27
CA THR A 67 7.33 19.42 -1.76
C THR A 67 6.31 18.30 -1.73
N ALA A 68 6.65 17.11 -2.25
CA ALA A 68 5.77 15.95 -2.24
C ALA A 68 5.43 15.51 -0.80
N ILE A 69 6.42 15.51 0.10
CA ILE A 69 6.22 15.23 1.52
C ILE A 69 5.20 16.20 2.12
N SER A 70 5.35 17.50 1.83
CA SER A 70 4.45 18.53 2.34
C SER A 70 3.01 18.31 1.88
N THR A 71 2.81 17.95 0.61
CA THR A 71 1.49 17.59 0.06
C THR A 71 0.89 16.38 0.76
N VAL A 72 1.68 15.31 0.96
CA VAL A 72 1.22 14.09 1.65
C VAL A 72 0.79 14.39 3.09
N MET A 73 1.59 15.18 3.82
CA MET A 73 1.31 15.57 5.20
C MET A 73 0.06 16.45 5.30
N GLU A 74 -0.15 17.37 4.37
CA GLU A 74 -1.37 18.17 4.28
C GLU A 74 -2.61 17.29 4.07
N LYS A 75 -2.56 16.34 3.14
CA LYS A 75 -3.68 15.40 2.91
C LYS A 75 -3.96 14.54 4.14
N LYS A 76 -2.93 14.06 4.84
CA LYS A 76 -3.09 13.37 6.14
C LYS A 76 -3.80 14.23 7.16
N LYS A 77 -3.37 15.48 7.34
CA LYS A 77 -3.94 16.43 8.32
C LYS A 77 -5.41 16.69 8.05
N ASN A 78 -5.78 16.77 6.78
CA ASN A 78 -7.17 16.90 6.32
C ASN A 78 -7.94 15.56 6.30
N GLN A 79 -7.38 14.49 6.88
CA GLN A 79 -7.97 13.15 6.92
C GLN A 79 -8.26 12.52 5.54
N HIS A 80 -7.64 13.02 4.48
CA HIS A 80 -7.72 12.48 3.13
C HIS A 80 -6.69 11.36 2.93
N PHE A 81 -6.81 10.27 3.69
CA PHE A 81 -5.76 9.24 3.77
C PHE A 81 -5.47 8.53 2.45
N GLN A 82 -6.49 8.26 1.63
CA GLN A 82 -6.29 7.65 0.32
C GLN A 82 -5.60 8.62 -0.66
N LEU A 83 -5.91 9.92 -0.58
CA LEU A 83 -5.21 10.94 -1.37
C LEU A 83 -3.76 11.13 -0.91
N ALA A 84 -3.48 10.99 0.39
CA ALA A 84 -2.11 10.97 0.89
C ALA A 84 -1.32 9.77 0.34
N CYS A 85 -1.96 8.61 0.25
CA CYS A 85 -1.39 7.42 -0.40
C CYS A 85 -1.13 7.66 -1.90
N ALA A 86 -2.08 8.24 -2.63
CA ALA A 86 -1.94 8.58 -4.04
C ALA A 86 -0.82 9.61 -4.29
N ALA A 87 -0.74 10.67 -3.49
CA ALA A 87 0.35 11.64 -3.57
C ALA A 87 1.72 11.00 -3.27
N THR A 88 1.76 9.98 -2.42
CA THR A 88 2.98 9.20 -2.17
C THR A 88 3.33 8.34 -3.40
N PHE A 89 2.36 7.68 -4.01
CA PHE A 89 2.54 6.94 -5.26
C PHE A 89 3.13 7.84 -6.36
N GLU A 90 2.55 9.02 -6.54
CA GLU A 90 3.02 10.06 -7.47
C GLU A 90 4.45 10.48 -7.20
N GLY A 91 4.77 10.76 -5.93
CA GLY A 91 6.12 11.14 -5.53
C GLY A 91 7.18 10.06 -5.77
N VAL A 92 6.79 8.78 -5.73
CA VAL A 92 7.68 7.63 -5.96
C VAL A 92 7.84 7.32 -7.45
N HIS A 93 6.75 7.35 -8.22
CA HIS A 93 6.76 6.93 -9.63
C HIS A 93 6.91 8.08 -10.62
N GLY A 94 6.69 9.33 -10.19
CA GLY A 94 6.75 10.51 -11.05
C GLY A 94 5.51 10.74 -11.92
N CYS A 95 4.43 9.96 -11.72
CA CYS A 95 3.17 10.11 -12.45
C CYS A 95 1.95 9.87 -11.57
N ALA A 96 0.82 10.48 -11.94
CA ALA A 96 -0.47 10.27 -11.30
C ALA A 96 -0.99 8.85 -11.51
N CYS A 97 -1.77 8.37 -10.54
CA CYS A 97 -2.57 7.16 -10.70
C CYS A 97 -3.99 7.54 -11.13
N ASP A 98 -4.25 7.52 -12.44
CA ASP A 98 -5.54 7.93 -13.02
C ASP A 98 -6.73 7.09 -12.53
N ALA A 99 -6.49 5.84 -12.11
CA ALA A 99 -7.53 4.90 -11.69
C ALA A 99 -8.15 5.20 -10.31
N GLY A 100 -7.57 6.12 -9.53
CA GLY A 100 -7.99 6.40 -8.15
C GLY A 100 -7.73 5.23 -7.19
N LEU A 101 -6.82 5.42 -6.23
CA LEU A 101 -6.38 4.33 -5.34
C LEU A 101 -7.37 4.06 -4.19
N ASN A 102 -8.03 2.90 -4.25
CA ASN A 102 -8.99 2.46 -3.24
C ASN A 102 -8.68 1.10 -2.60
N HIS A 103 -7.64 0.42 -3.08
CA HIS A 103 -7.25 -0.89 -2.60
C HIS A 103 -5.71 -1.06 -2.59
N PRO A 104 -5.10 -1.69 -1.57
CA PRO A 104 -3.65 -1.94 -1.56
C PRO A 104 -3.17 -2.77 -2.75
N ASN A 105 -3.88 -3.83 -3.13
CA ASN A 105 -3.56 -4.60 -4.33
C ASN A 105 -3.59 -3.76 -5.62
N GLN A 106 -4.52 -2.79 -5.73
CA GLN A 106 -4.55 -1.87 -6.87
C GLN A 106 -3.27 -1.00 -6.91
N TYR A 107 -2.83 -0.46 -5.77
CA TYR A 107 -1.54 0.26 -5.68
C TYR A 107 -0.40 -0.60 -6.23
N PHE A 108 -0.35 -1.87 -5.82
CA PHE A 108 0.70 -2.80 -6.25
C PHE A 108 0.63 -3.10 -7.74
N GLU A 109 -0.56 -3.41 -8.27
CA GLU A 109 -0.77 -3.72 -9.69
C GLU A 109 -0.39 -2.53 -10.59
N GLU A 110 -0.80 -1.31 -10.25
CA GLU A 110 -0.43 -0.11 -11.01
C GLU A 110 1.07 0.17 -10.93
N SER A 111 1.70 -0.03 -9.77
CA SER A 111 3.15 0.10 -9.61
C SER A 111 3.92 -0.90 -10.50
N LEU A 112 3.46 -2.15 -10.59
CA LEU A 112 4.06 -3.16 -11.46
C LEU A 112 3.93 -2.80 -12.94
N LYS A 113 2.75 -2.37 -13.39
CA LYS A 113 2.54 -1.96 -14.79
C LYS A 113 3.52 -0.86 -15.21
N LEU A 114 3.73 0.14 -14.35
CA LEU A 114 4.69 1.21 -14.62
C LEU A 114 6.12 0.67 -14.73
N LYS A 115 6.51 -0.26 -13.84
CA LYS A 115 7.84 -0.87 -13.89
C LYS A 115 8.06 -1.67 -15.18
N GLU A 116 7.07 -2.45 -15.61
CA GLU A 116 7.15 -3.23 -16.85
C GLU A 116 7.26 -2.31 -18.06
N ASN A 117 6.47 -1.23 -18.12
CA ASN A 117 6.52 -0.26 -19.22
C ASN A 117 7.90 0.43 -19.33
N LEU A 118 8.52 0.76 -18.19
CA LEU A 118 9.88 1.32 -18.15
C LEU A 118 10.93 0.33 -18.68
N GLN A 119 10.76 -0.97 -18.41
CA GLN A 119 11.64 -2.02 -18.91
C GLN A 119 11.49 -2.22 -20.43
N THR A 120 10.26 -2.22 -20.94
CA THR A 120 10.02 -2.37 -22.39
C THR A 120 10.59 -1.20 -23.19
N HIS A 121 10.39 0.04 -22.73
CA HIS A 121 10.93 1.22 -23.43
C HIS A 121 12.46 1.33 -23.37
N SER A 122 13.09 0.86 -22.29
CA SER A 122 14.57 0.81 -22.20
C SER A 122 15.18 -0.27 -23.10
N GLN A 123 14.45 -1.34 -23.40
CA GLN A 123 14.88 -2.39 -24.34
C GLN A 123 14.70 -1.96 -25.81
N GLU A 124 13.62 -1.28 -26.15
CA GLU A 124 13.38 -0.76 -27.51
C GLU A 124 14.36 0.34 -27.91
N THR A 125 14.70 1.24 -26.97
CA THR A 125 15.69 2.31 -27.21
C THR A 125 17.13 1.82 -27.28
N ALA A 126 17.45 0.65 -26.70
CA ALA A 126 18.77 0.03 -26.81
C ALA A 126 18.92 -0.86 -28.05
N ALA A 127 17.81 -1.24 -28.69
CA ALA A 127 17.80 -2.06 -29.91
C ALA A 127 17.69 -1.22 -31.21
N ALA A 128 17.50 0.09 -31.09
CA ALA A 128 17.52 1.08 -32.17
C ALA A 128 18.87 1.81 -32.22
#